data_AF-A0A7V4N1Y6-F1
#
_entry.id   AF-A0A7V4N1Y6-F1
#
_cell.length_a   1.000
_cell.length_b   1.000
_cell.length_c   1.000
_cell.angle_alpha   90.00
_cell.angle_beta   90.00
_cell.angle_gamma   90.00
#
_symmetry.space_group_name_H-M   'P 1'
#
loop_
_entity.id
_entity.type
_entity.pdbx_description
1 polymer ?
#
loop_
_entity_poly.entity_id
_entity_poly.type
_entity_poly.pdbx_seq_one_letter_code
_entity_poly.pdbx_strand_id
1 'polypeptide(L)'
;MQKAVVLLASCFFMSVVFSQEYTLHLRPEDRSTDILTLIRRLHPFQLKDNAIFFNGEVNSFNFPQGALIIIDGVKTSDEVSNLYAIPVSEIESITVLTRPADYAIYASLNVSGVIIVKTRRGEEKNKR
;
A
#
# COMPACT_ATOMS: atom_id res chain seq x y z
N MET A 1 -24.56 -49.00 8.65
CA MET A 1 -23.37 -49.29 9.49
C MET A 1 -22.13 -49.09 8.61
N GLN A 2 -21.11 -48.49 9.18
CA GLN A 2 -20.04 -47.67 8.59
C GLN A 2 -18.93 -48.43 7.83
N LYS A 3 -18.08 -47.63 7.12
CA LYS A 3 -16.67 -47.85 6.69
C LYS A 3 -16.51 -48.37 5.25
N ALA A 4 -15.65 -47.84 4.38
CA ALA A 4 -14.64 -46.79 4.44
C ALA A 4 -14.33 -46.34 3.00
N VAL A 5 -14.11 -45.05 2.78
CA VAL A 5 -13.51 -44.54 1.53
C VAL A 5 -12.26 -43.77 1.95
N VAL A 6 -11.11 -44.36 1.64
CA VAL A 6 -9.82 -43.68 1.64
C VAL A 6 -9.81 -42.79 0.40
N LEU A 7 -9.87 -41.48 0.60
CA LEU A 7 -9.51 -40.50 -0.42
C LEU A 7 -8.43 -39.60 0.19
N LEU A 8 -7.20 -39.87 -0.25
CA LEU A 8 -6.07 -38.96 -0.19
C LEU A 8 -6.45 -37.66 -0.88
N ALA A 9 -7.10 -36.75 -0.16
CA ALA A 9 -7.11 -35.35 -0.50
C ALA A 9 -5.93 -34.74 0.24
N SER A 10 -4.80 -34.69 -0.47
CA SER A 10 -3.66 -33.82 -0.18
C SER A 10 -4.16 -32.54 0.48
N CYS A 11 -3.56 -32.23 1.64
CA CYS A 11 -3.75 -31.01 2.40
C CYS A 11 -3.89 -29.83 1.44
N PHE A 12 -5.11 -29.34 1.21
CA PHE A 12 -5.34 -28.08 0.51
C PHE A 12 -5.01 -26.96 1.50
N PHE A 13 -3.75 -26.94 1.94
CA PHE A 13 -3.10 -25.83 2.59
C PHE A 13 -2.76 -24.80 1.50
N MET A 14 -3.75 -24.45 0.68
CA MET A 14 -3.67 -23.28 -0.16
C MET A 14 -4.13 -22.16 0.73
N SER A 15 -3.18 -21.70 1.56
CA SER A 15 -3.27 -20.45 2.28
C SER A 15 -3.89 -19.43 1.34
N VAL A 16 -5.10 -18.99 1.65
CA VAL A 16 -5.63 -17.75 1.09
C VAL A 16 -4.66 -16.69 1.58
N VAL A 17 -3.66 -16.38 0.75
CA VAL A 17 -2.78 -15.23 0.95
C VAL A 17 -3.68 -14.03 0.72
N PHE A 18 -4.37 -13.61 1.76
CA PHE A 18 -5.29 -12.47 1.74
C PHE A 18 -4.46 -11.19 1.57
N SER A 19 -4.26 -10.77 0.31
CA SER A 19 -3.58 -9.53 -0.03
C SER A 19 -4.31 -8.33 0.55
N GLN A 20 -3.69 -7.68 1.53
CA GLN A 20 -4.15 -6.40 2.07
C GLN A 20 -3.62 -5.30 1.14
N GLU A 21 -4.14 -5.31 -0.09
CA GLU A 21 -3.94 -4.23 -1.05
C GLU A 21 -5.18 -3.34 -0.99
N TYR A 22 -4.99 -2.12 -0.49
CA TYR A 22 -6.07 -1.14 -0.40
C TYR A 22 -5.90 -0.09 -1.49
N THR A 23 -6.70 -0.19 -2.55
CA THR A 23 -6.68 0.76 -3.66
C THR A 23 -7.91 1.66 -3.64
N LEU A 24 -7.69 2.97 -3.60
CA LEU A 24 -8.71 4.00 -3.76
C LEU A 24 -8.57 4.66 -5.12
N HIS A 25 -9.60 4.57 -5.94
CA HIS A 25 -9.72 5.39 -7.15
C HIS A 25 -10.42 6.71 -6.81
N LEU A 26 -9.77 7.84 -7.09
CA LEU A 26 -10.28 9.14 -6.70
C LEU A 26 -11.47 9.56 -7.56
N ARG A 27 -12.57 9.88 -6.89
CA ARG A 27 -13.75 10.50 -7.50
C ARG A 27 -13.60 12.03 -7.55
N PRO A 28 -14.40 12.74 -8.35
CA PRO A 28 -14.36 14.20 -8.40
C PRO A 28 -14.58 14.85 -7.03
N GLU A 29 -15.46 14.29 -6.20
CA GLU A 29 -15.71 14.78 -4.82
C GLU A 29 -14.50 14.67 -3.88
N ASP A 30 -13.63 13.67 -4.03
CA ASP A 30 -12.48 13.45 -3.14
C ASP A 30 -11.36 14.48 -3.35
N ARG A 31 -11.40 15.26 -4.44
CA ARG A 31 -10.34 16.21 -4.82
C ARG A 31 -10.22 17.43 -3.92
N SER A 32 -11.24 17.69 -3.12
CA SER A 32 -11.24 18.78 -2.13
C SER A 32 -10.65 18.35 -0.78
N THR A 33 -10.35 17.06 -0.61
CA THR A 33 -9.85 16.48 0.63
C THR A 33 -8.31 16.38 0.59
N ASP A 34 -7.66 16.54 1.74
CA ASP A 34 -6.22 16.32 1.89
C ASP A 34 -5.82 14.86 1.65
N ILE A 35 -4.66 14.64 1.01
CA ILE A 35 -4.18 13.30 0.62
C ILE A 35 -3.99 12.39 1.83
N LEU A 36 -3.51 12.94 2.96
CA LEU A 36 -3.36 12.17 4.19
C LEU A 36 -4.70 11.67 4.73
N THR A 37 -5.75 12.47 4.57
CA THR A 37 -7.10 12.05 4.96
C THR A 37 -7.58 10.90 4.08
N LEU A 38 -7.26 10.92 2.78
CA LEU A 38 -7.58 9.81 1.87
C LEU A 38 -6.83 8.53 2.24
N ILE A 39 -5.52 8.62 2.50
CA ILE A 39 -4.71 7.47 2.93
C ILE A 39 -5.24 6.92 4.26
N ARG A 40 -5.62 7.80 5.19
CA ARG A 40 -6.15 7.41 6.50
C ARG A 40 -7.50 6.70 6.41
N ARG A 41 -8.31 6.98 5.38
CA ARG A 41 -9.54 6.23 5.08
C ARG A 41 -9.23 4.81 4.58
N LEU A 42 -8.15 4.63 3.82
CA LEU A 42 -7.72 3.31 3.34
C LEU A 42 -7.16 2.46 4.47
N HIS A 43 -6.19 3.01 5.20
CA HIS A 43 -5.55 2.32 6.30
C HIS A 43 -5.15 3.30 7.40
N PRO A 44 -5.50 3.04 8.68
CA PRO A 44 -5.06 3.90 9.77
C PRO A 44 -3.53 3.88 9.88
N PHE A 45 -2.95 5.05 10.10
CA PHE A 45 -1.51 5.23 10.25
C PHE A 45 -1.19 6.27 11.33
N GLN A 46 0.05 6.25 11.79
CA GLN A 46 0.65 7.25 12.66
C GLN A 46 1.63 8.08 11.86
N LEU A 47 1.59 9.40 12.04
CA LEU A 47 2.59 10.29 11.51
C LEU A 47 3.66 10.48 12.59
N LYS A 48 4.91 10.14 12.29
CA LYS A 48 6.05 10.33 13.20
C LYS A 48 7.27 10.74 12.40
N ASP A 49 8.01 11.75 12.88
CA ASP A 49 9.25 12.22 12.25
C ASP A 49 9.11 12.50 10.74
N ASN A 50 7.97 13.09 10.33
CA ASN A 50 7.62 13.37 8.93
C ASN A 50 7.48 12.13 8.03
N ALA A 51 7.24 10.96 8.61
CA ALA A 51 7.01 9.71 7.90
C ALA A 51 5.71 9.02 8.37
N ILE A 52 5.16 8.16 7.50
CA ILE A 52 3.92 7.41 7.75
C ILE A 52 4.26 6.02 8.29
N PHE A 53 3.68 5.64 9.42
CA PHE A 53 3.80 4.31 10.02
C PHE A 53 2.45 3.63 10.09
N PHE A 54 2.31 2.47 9.46
CA PHE A 54 1.14 1.63 9.53
C PHE A 54 1.16 0.77 10.79
N ASN A 55 0.01 0.72 11.48
CA ASN A 55 -0.11 0.01 12.75
C ASN A 55 -0.23 -1.50 12.54
N GLY A 56 0.44 -2.28 13.39
CA GLY A 56 0.29 -3.74 13.42
C GLY A 56 1.18 -4.51 12.46
N GLU A 57 2.14 -3.84 11.82
CA GLU A 57 2.95 -4.42 10.76
C GLU A 57 4.41 -4.58 11.15
N VAL A 58 5.09 -5.50 10.47
CA VAL A 58 6.50 -5.82 10.69
C VAL A 58 7.36 -4.60 10.40
N ASN A 59 7.69 -3.91 11.48
CA ASN A 59 8.65 -2.84 11.51
C ASN A 59 9.87 -3.32 12.28
N SER A 60 11.05 -2.83 11.90
CA SER A 60 12.25 -3.03 12.69
C SER A 60 12.06 -2.35 14.05
N PHE A 61 12.18 -3.12 15.13
CA PHE A 61 12.10 -2.58 16.49
C PHE A 61 13.23 -1.58 16.79
N ASN A 62 14.41 -1.79 16.19
CA ASN A 62 15.61 -1.00 16.45
C ASN A 62 15.75 0.21 15.50
N PHE A 63 15.23 0.10 14.27
CA PHE A 63 15.36 1.13 13.23
C PHE A 63 14.06 1.25 12.43
N PRO A 64 12.98 1.80 13.03
CA PRO A 64 11.71 1.91 12.34
C PRO A 64 11.85 2.87 11.17
N GLN A 65 11.56 2.40 9.95
CA GLN A 65 11.51 3.22 8.74
C GLN A 65 10.06 3.42 8.32
N GLY A 66 9.71 4.63 7.88
CA GLY A 66 8.36 4.94 7.42
C GLY A 66 8.01 4.19 6.14
N ALA A 67 6.75 4.33 5.74
CA ALA A 67 6.26 3.77 4.50
C ALA A 67 6.94 4.44 3.29
N LEU A 68 7.47 3.64 2.37
CA LEU A 68 8.07 4.16 1.14
C LEU A 68 6.98 4.69 0.22
N ILE A 69 7.17 5.90 -0.30
CA ILE A 69 6.26 6.55 -1.24
C ILE A 69 6.77 6.35 -2.67
N ILE A 70 5.89 5.84 -3.54
CA ILE A 70 6.13 5.63 -4.96
C ILE A 70 5.14 6.48 -5.74
N ILE A 71 5.64 7.34 -6.62
CA ILE A 71 4.82 8.24 -7.44
C ILE A 71 5.05 7.87 -8.90
N ASP A 72 4.00 7.47 -9.61
CA ASP A 72 4.08 7.06 -11.03
C ASP A 72 5.18 6.03 -11.33
N GLY A 73 5.41 5.11 -10.38
CA GLY A 73 6.45 4.09 -10.47
C GLY A 73 7.85 4.53 -10.05
N VAL A 74 8.06 5.81 -9.74
CA VAL A 74 9.33 6.35 -9.24
C VAL A 74 9.36 6.26 -7.72
N LYS A 75 10.35 5.56 -7.17
CA LYS A 75 10.59 5.50 -5.72
C LYS A 75 11.13 6.85 -5.26
N THR A 76 10.47 7.46 -4.29
CA THR A 76 10.91 8.73 -3.68
C THR A 76 11.61 8.44 -2.36
N SER A 77 10.99 8.78 -1.23
CA SER A 77 11.46 8.44 0.12
C SER A 77 10.26 8.08 1.01
N ASP A 78 10.51 7.96 2.30
CA ASP A 78 9.48 7.80 3.35
C ASP A 78 8.95 9.14 3.87
N GLU A 79 9.41 10.27 3.32
CA GLU A 79 8.97 11.60 3.72
C GLU A 79 7.59 11.95 3.18
N VAL A 80 6.69 12.36 4.08
CA VAL A 80 5.33 12.80 3.76
C VAL A 80 5.32 14.05 2.87
N SER A 81 6.37 14.87 2.92
CA SER A 81 6.55 16.04 2.05
C SER A 81 6.35 15.73 0.56
N ASN A 82 6.73 14.52 0.12
CA ASN A 82 6.58 14.08 -1.27
C ASN A 82 5.11 13.95 -1.69
N LEU A 83 4.21 13.63 -0.76
CA LEU A 83 2.78 13.51 -1.02
C LEU A 83 2.12 14.87 -1.19
N TYR A 84 2.57 15.90 -0.47
CA TYR A 84 2.06 17.26 -0.60
C TYR A 84 2.51 17.96 -1.88
N ALA A 85 3.58 17.50 -2.51
CA ALA A 85 4.06 18.03 -3.79
C ALA A 85 3.07 17.76 -4.95
N ILE A 86 2.15 16.81 -4.78
CA ILE A 86 1.19 16.42 -5.82
C ILE A 86 -0.19 16.95 -5.45
N PRO A 87 -0.83 17.76 -6.31
CA PRO A 87 -2.20 18.18 -6.08
C PRO A 87 -3.15 16.97 -6.20
N VAL A 88 -4.05 16.82 -5.22
CA VAL A 88 -5.03 15.71 -5.17
C VAL A 88 -5.90 15.63 -6.42
N SER A 89 -6.14 16.75 -7.09
CA SER A 89 -6.86 16.81 -8.37
C SER A 89 -6.19 16.06 -9.52
N GLU A 90 -4.87 15.87 -9.47
CA GLU A 90 -4.09 15.16 -10.48
C GLU A 90 -3.92 13.68 -10.16
N ILE A 91 -4.28 13.26 -8.95
CA ILE A 91 -4.20 11.86 -8.52
C ILE A 91 -5.35 11.07 -9.16
N GLU A 92 -5.01 9.90 -9.68
CA GLU A 92 -5.94 8.93 -10.23
C GLU A 92 -6.30 7.89 -9.18
N SER A 93 -5.28 7.30 -8.55
CA SER A 93 -5.46 6.28 -7.52
C SER A 93 -4.33 6.31 -6.50
N ILE A 94 -4.67 5.84 -5.30
CA ILE A 94 -3.75 5.62 -4.19
C ILE A 94 -3.89 4.18 -3.78
N THR A 95 -2.79 3.44 -3.78
CA THR A 95 -2.71 2.05 -3.34
C THR A 95 -1.80 1.98 -2.12
N VAL A 96 -2.25 1.31 -1.08
CA VAL A 96 -1.47 1.08 0.14
C VAL A 96 -1.20 -0.41 0.27
N LEU A 97 0.09 -0.74 0.38
CA LEU A 97 0.60 -2.09 0.57
C LEU A 97 1.20 -2.20 1.95
N THR A 98 0.69 -3.14 2.73
CA THR A 98 0.96 -3.21 4.16
C THR A 98 1.63 -4.56 4.53
N ARG A 99 1.48 -5.59 3.69
CA ARG A 99 2.12 -6.89 3.95
C ARG A 99 3.50 -7.02 3.29
N PRO A 100 4.49 -7.61 3.98
CA PRO A 100 5.83 -7.89 3.46
C PRO A 100 5.85 -8.55 2.09
N ALA A 101 4.99 -9.54 1.88
CA ALA A 101 4.95 -10.30 0.64
C ALA A 101 4.58 -9.42 -0.57
N ASP A 102 3.77 -8.38 -0.35
CA ASP A 102 3.25 -7.52 -1.41
C ASP A 102 4.23 -6.39 -1.72
N TYR A 103 4.87 -5.82 -0.70
CA TYR A 103 5.79 -4.70 -0.89
C TYR A 103 7.26 -5.09 -1.02
N ALA A 104 7.66 -6.35 -0.79
CA ALA A 104 9.06 -6.80 -0.91
C ALA A 104 9.70 -6.53 -2.28
N ILE A 105 8.89 -6.42 -3.34
CA ILE A 105 9.36 -6.07 -4.69
C ILE A 105 9.72 -4.58 -4.82
N TYR A 106 9.14 -3.74 -3.97
CA TYR A 106 9.30 -2.30 -3.99
C TYR A 106 10.29 -1.81 -2.94
N ALA A 107 10.26 -2.38 -1.75
CA ALA A 107 11.06 -1.96 -0.61
C ALA A 107 11.61 -3.15 0.18
N SER A 108 12.66 -2.88 0.96
CA SER A 108 13.18 -3.82 1.95
C SER A 108 12.18 -4.05 3.08
N LEU A 109 12.26 -5.19 3.77
CA LEU A 109 11.32 -5.58 4.84
C LEU A 109 11.42 -4.75 6.13
N ASN A 110 12.25 -3.71 6.16
CA ASN A 110 12.41 -2.80 7.31
C ASN A 110 11.49 -1.58 7.26
N VAL A 111 10.78 -1.36 6.14
CA VAL A 111 9.79 -0.28 6.01
C VAL A 111 8.45 -0.70 6.57
N SER A 112 7.68 0.27 7.06
CA SER A 112 6.33 0.02 7.56
C SER A 112 5.32 -0.38 6.48
N GLY A 113 5.60 -0.10 5.21
CA GLY A 113 4.72 -0.40 4.08
C GLY A 113 5.11 0.41 2.85
N VAL A 114 4.28 0.35 1.81
CA VAL A 114 4.48 1.12 0.57
C VAL A 114 3.17 1.82 0.19
N ILE A 115 3.29 3.09 -0.18
CA ILE A 115 2.19 3.90 -0.70
C ILE A 115 2.49 4.18 -2.16
N ILE A 116 1.66 3.69 -3.06
CA ILE A 116 1.76 3.90 -4.49
C ILE A 116 0.71 4.94 -4.87
N VAL A 117 1.18 6.08 -5.39
CA VAL A 117 0.35 7.14 -5.93
C VAL A 117 0.49 7.12 -7.44
N LYS A 118 -0.63 7.00 -8.13
CA LYS A 118 -0.69 7.09 -9.58
C LYS A 118 -1.40 8.38 -9.98
N THR A 119 -0.76 9.18 -10.82
CA THR A 119 -1.30 10.43 -11.35
C THR A 119 -1.91 10.22 -12.73
N ARG A 120 -2.89 11.05 -13.07
CA ARG A 120 -3.55 11.03 -14.38
C ARG A 120 -2.59 11.41 -15.52
N ARG A 121 -1.57 12.22 -15.24
CA ARG A 121 -0.53 12.57 -16.22
C ARG A 121 0.36 11.38 -16.57
N GLY A 122 0.60 10.48 -15.62
CA GLY A 122 1.36 9.25 -15.85
C GLY A 122 0.76 8.35 -16.93
N GLU A 123 -0.58 8.30 -17.03
CA GLU A 123 -1.27 7.50 -18.05
C GLU A 123 -1.12 8.03 -19.47
N GLU A 124 -1.10 9.37 -19.65
CA GLU A 124 -0.95 9.99 -20.96
C GLU A 124 0.44 9.72 -21.55
N LYS A 125 1.46 9.58 -20.70
CA LYS A 125 2.84 9.30 -21.12
C LYS A 125 3.05 7.83 -21.52
N ASN A 126 2.30 6.90 -20.92
CA ASN A 126 2.41 5.45 -21.20
C ASN A 126 1.57 4.99 -22.42
N LYS A 127 0.81 5.89 -23.04
CA LYS A 127 0.02 5.63 -24.26
C LYS A 127 0.70 6.09 -25.57
N ARG A 128 1.96 6.50 -25.53
CA ARG A 128 2.77 6.88 -26.71
C ARG A 128 3.88 5.87 -26.91
#